data_AF-A0A239A989-F1
#
_entry.id   AF-A0A239A989-F1
#
_cell.length_a   1.000
_cell.length_b   1.000
_cell.length_c   1.000
_cell.angle_alpha   90.00
_cell.angle_beta   90.00
_cell.angle_gamma   90.00
#
_symmetry.space_group_name_H-M   'P 1'
#
loop_
_entity.id
_entity.type
_entity.pdbx_description
1 polymer ?
#
loop_
_entity_poly.entity_id
_entity_poly.type
_entity_poly.pdbx_seq_one_letter_code
_entity_poly.pdbx_strand_id
1 'polypeptide(L)'
;MPYQPKEAELLQLGFRTNSPAQPYPTRAYFAPMQGSDNYLTLCPRPGMETAVEFTGASKVVARYYIRSADDLRAALRGEGQREALPKHGRALYHS
;
A
#
# COMPACT_ATOMS: atom_id res chain seq x y z
N MET A 1 -15.93 12.05 -0.30
CA MET A 1 -14.98 11.92 0.83
C MET A 1 -13.86 11.00 0.37
N PRO A 2 -12.60 11.24 0.77
CA PRO A 2 -11.49 10.34 0.44
C PRO A 2 -11.77 8.94 1.01
N TYR A 3 -11.40 7.92 0.25
CA TYR A 3 -11.65 6.54 0.62
C TYR A 3 -10.78 6.12 1.81
N GLN A 4 -11.42 5.56 2.84
CA GLN A 4 -10.72 5.04 4.01
C GLN A 4 -11.07 3.54 4.17
N PRO A 5 -10.13 2.62 3.88
CA PRO A 5 -10.38 1.19 3.98
C PRO A 5 -10.66 0.78 5.42
N LYS A 6 -11.81 0.15 5.67
CA LYS A 6 -12.17 -0.37 7.01
C LYS A 6 -11.27 -1.54 7.39
N GLU A 7 -10.98 -1.70 8.69
CA GLU A 7 -10.14 -2.81 9.16
C GLU A 7 -10.66 -4.19 8.71
N ALA A 8 -11.96 -4.44 8.82
CA ALA A 8 -12.56 -5.71 8.39
C ALA A 8 -12.33 -6.02 6.90
N GLU A 9 -12.33 -5.00 6.04
CA GLU A 9 -12.05 -5.17 4.61
C GLU A 9 -10.59 -5.54 4.38
N LEU A 10 -9.66 -4.85 5.05
CA LEU A 10 -8.23 -5.16 4.99
C LEU A 10 -7.99 -6.62 5.39
N LEU A 11 -8.61 -7.06 6.50
CA LEU A 11 -8.49 -8.45 6.97
C LEU A 11 -9.08 -9.45 5.97
N GLN A 12 -10.24 -9.17 5.34
CA GLN A 12 -10.83 -10.01 4.30
C GLN A 12 -9.96 -10.12 3.05
N LEU A 13 -9.23 -9.06 2.71
CA LEU A 13 -8.27 -9.02 1.61
C LEU A 13 -6.92 -9.68 1.97
N GLY A 14 -6.77 -10.22 3.18
CA GLY A 14 -5.58 -10.93 3.62
C GLY A 14 -4.46 -10.05 4.17
N PHE A 15 -4.72 -8.75 4.40
CA PHE A 15 -3.75 -7.88 5.06
C PHE A 15 -3.52 -8.32 6.51
N ARG A 16 -2.29 -8.16 6.95
CA ARG A 16 -1.83 -8.40 8.33
C ARG A 16 -1.10 -7.16 8.85
N THR A 17 -0.92 -7.08 10.16
CA THR A 17 -0.16 -6.01 10.81
C THR A 17 0.75 -6.60 11.88
N ASN A 18 1.98 -6.10 11.97
CA ASN A 18 2.93 -6.49 13.02
C ASN A 18 2.84 -5.55 14.24
N SER A 19 1.94 -4.56 14.20
CA SER A 19 1.75 -3.56 15.26
C SER A 19 0.35 -3.65 15.88
N PRO A 20 -0.08 -4.81 16.42
CA PRO A 20 -1.42 -4.99 16.98
C PRO A 20 -1.70 -4.07 18.18
N ALA A 21 -0.65 -3.60 18.86
CA ALA A 21 -0.76 -2.68 19.99
C ALA A 21 -1.18 -1.25 19.60
N GLN A 22 -0.96 -0.83 18.35
CA GLN A 22 -1.44 0.48 17.88
C GLN A 22 -2.96 0.41 17.65
N PRO A 23 -3.73 1.48 17.77
CA PRO A 23 -5.13 1.49 17.36
C PRO A 23 -5.28 1.64 15.84
N TYR A 24 -6.28 1.00 15.25
CA TYR A 24 -6.73 1.38 13.90
C TYR A 24 -7.23 2.85 13.93
N PRO A 25 -6.95 3.70 12.92
CA PRO A 25 -6.29 3.45 11.63
C PRO A 25 -4.78 3.73 11.59
N THR A 26 -4.14 3.90 12.74
CA THR A 26 -2.71 4.29 12.80
C THR A 26 -1.74 3.17 12.45
N ARG A 27 -2.23 1.92 12.43
CA ARG A 27 -1.46 0.72 12.09
C ARG A 27 -1.05 0.70 10.61
N ALA A 28 0.15 0.20 10.37
CA ALA A 28 0.55 -0.25 9.04
C ALA A 28 0.02 -1.66 8.78
N TYR A 29 -0.55 -1.87 7.60
CA TYR A 29 -1.02 -3.16 7.11
C TYR A 29 -0.21 -3.58 5.90
N PHE A 30 0.06 -4.87 5.76
CA PHE A 30 0.77 -5.45 4.62
C PHE A 30 0.11 -6.73 4.12
N ALA A 31 0.18 -6.99 2.82
CA ALA A 31 -0.32 -8.20 2.18
C ALA A 31 0.60 -8.60 1.01
N PRO A 32 0.86 -9.90 0.78
CA PRO A 32 1.57 -10.36 -0.40
C PRO A 32 0.75 -10.07 -1.66
N MET A 33 1.41 -9.64 -2.73
CA MET A 33 0.77 -9.44 -4.03
C MET A 33 0.66 -10.78 -4.77
N GLN A 34 -0.44 -10.99 -5.46
CA GLN A 34 -0.71 -12.25 -6.15
C GLN A 34 0.26 -12.45 -7.33
N GLY A 35 0.84 -13.65 -7.44
CA GLY A 35 1.73 -13.99 -8.55
C GLY A 35 3.08 -13.27 -8.56
N SER A 36 3.51 -12.68 -7.44
CA SER A 36 4.81 -12.00 -7.32
C SER A 36 5.44 -12.20 -5.93
N ASP A 37 6.74 -11.93 -5.82
CA ASP A 37 7.47 -11.87 -4.54
C ASP A 37 7.36 -10.48 -3.85
N ASN A 38 6.43 -9.64 -4.31
CA ASN A 38 6.24 -8.29 -3.80
C ASN A 38 5.12 -8.26 -2.74
N TYR A 39 5.15 -7.22 -1.90
CA TYR A 39 4.12 -6.97 -0.92
C TYR A 39 3.58 -5.54 -1.05
N LEU A 40 2.29 -5.39 -0.78
CA LEU A 40 1.61 -4.11 -0.74
C LEU A 40 1.45 -3.70 0.73
N THR A 41 1.71 -2.44 1.04
CA THR A 41 1.52 -1.87 2.38
C THR A 41 0.74 -0.56 2.34
N LEU A 42 -0.09 -0.33 3.35
CA LEU A 42 -0.76 0.94 3.57
C LEU A 42 -1.03 1.22 5.05
N CYS A 43 -1.16 2.50 5.40
CA CYS A 43 -1.67 2.96 6.70
C CYS A 43 -3.01 3.67 6.46
N PRO A 44 -4.16 3.10 6.87
CA PRO A 44 -5.51 3.53 6.45
C PRO A 44 -6.02 4.79 7.17
N ARG A 45 -5.17 5.81 7.34
CA ARG A 45 -5.50 7.09 7.97
C ARG A 45 -6.41 7.95 7.09
N PRO A 46 -7.21 8.88 7.66
CA PRO A 46 -7.97 9.84 6.86
C PRO A 46 -7.08 10.58 5.86
N GLY A 47 -7.52 10.68 4.61
CA GLY A 47 -6.74 11.28 3.52
C GLY A 47 -5.61 10.40 2.96
N MET A 48 -5.51 9.13 3.36
CA MET A 48 -4.65 8.18 2.68
C MET A 48 -5.23 7.83 1.31
N GLU A 49 -4.49 8.12 0.25
CA GLU A 49 -4.91 7.85 -1.12
C GLU A 49 -3.99 6.86 -1.84
N THR A 50 -2.99 6.31 -1.15
CA THR A 50 -1.99 5.44 -1.79
C THR A 50 -1.63 4.22 -0.96
N ALA A 51 -1.50 3.08 -1.62
CA ALA A 51 -0.78 1.91 -1.12
C ALA A 51 0.60 1.83 -1.79
N VAL A 52 1.57 1.23 -1.11
CA VAL A 52 2.96 1.19 -1.56
C VAL A 52 3.38 -0.25 -1.79
N GLU A 53 3.90 -0.53 -2.98
CA GLU A 53 4.46 -1.83 -3.35
C GLU A 53 5.95 -1.87 -3.01
N PHE A 54 6.35 -2.96 -2.39
CA PHE A 54 7.73 -3.25 -2.05
C PHE A 54 8.15 -4.63 -2.56
N THR A 55 9.41 -4.78 -2.94
CA THR A 55 10.01 -6.09 -3.22
C THR A 55 10.19 -6.90 -1.95
N GLY A 56 10.27 -8.23 -2.04
CA GLY A 56 10.75 -9.08 -0.94
C GLY A 56 12.09 -8.64 -0.29
N ALA A 57 12.94 -7.90 -1.01
CA ALA A 57 14.16 -7.27 -0.49
C ALA A 57 13.95 -5.88 0.17
N SER A 58 12.72 -5.53 0.56
CA SER A 58 12.36 -4.26 1.22
C SER A 58 12.60 -2.96 0.44
N LYS A 59 12.69 -3.02 -0.90
CA LYS A 59 12.79 -1.83 -1.76
C LYS A 59 11.41 -1.40 -2.25
N VAL A 60 11.13 -0.09 -2.21
CA VAL A 60 9.91 0.47 -2.79
C VAL A 60 9.97 0.39 -4.31
N VAL A 61 8.93 -0.12 -4.93
CA VAL A 61 8.85 -0.29 -6.40
C VAL A 61 7.86 0.69 -7.02
N ALA A 62 6.72 0.88 -6.37
CA ALA A 62 5.63 1.68 -6.92
C ALA A 62 4.65 2.15 -5.84
N ARG A 63 3.81 3.11 -6.22
CA ARG A 63 2.64 3.54 -5.46
C ARG A 63 1.37 3.27 -6.28
N TYR A 64 0.32 2.81 -5.62
CA TYR A 64 -0.99 2.59 -6.21
C TYR A 64 -1.97 3.58 -5.61
N TYR A 65 -2.73 4.29 -6.44
CA TYR A 65 -3.81 5.15 -5.95
C TYR A 65 -5.00 4.30 -5.53
N ILE A 66 -5.48 4.49 -4.30
CA ILE A 66 -6.57 3.72 -3.70
C ILE A 66 -7.73 4.67 -3.38
N ARG A 67 -8.70 4.75 -4.29
CA ARG A 67 -9.91 5.59 -4.14
C ARG A 67 -11.16 4.76 -3.85
N SER A 68 -11.01 3.44 -3.85
CA SER A 68 -12.09 2.48 -3.62
C SER A 68 -11.53 1.12 -3.15
N ALA A 69 -12.43 0.26 -2.68
CA ALA A 69 -12.09 -1.13 -2.36
C ALA A 69 -11.60 -1.91 -3.59
N ASP A 70 -12.13 -1.59 -4.76
CA ASP A 70 -11.75 -2.24 -6.01
C ASP A 70 -10.33 -1.86 -6.45
N ASP A 71 -9.91 -0.61 -6.22
CA ASP A 71 -8.52 -0.20 -6.46
C ASP A 71 -7.55 -0.99 -5.56
N LEU A 72 -7.95 -1.26 -4.31
CA LEU A 72 -7.13 -2.05 -3.39
C LEU A 72 -7.01 -3.52 -3.83
N ARG A 73 -8.11 -4.09 -4.35
CA ARG A 73 -8.11 -5.44 -4.95
C ARG A 73 -7.26 -5.51 -6.21
N ALA A 74 -7.36 -4.50 -7.08
CA ALA A 74 -6.54 -4.39 -8.28
C ALA A 74 -5.06 -4.27 -7.90
N ALA A 75 -4.71 -3.40 -6.96
CA ALA A 75 -3.34 -3.21 -6.49
C ALA A 75 -2.72 -4.52 -5.96
N LEU A 76 -3.49 -5.35 -5.24
CA LEU A 76 -3.03 -6.67 -4.78
C LEU A 76 -2.70 -7.65 -5.92
N ARG A 77 -3.26 -7.45 -7.10
CA ARG A 77 -2.95 -8.22 -8.32
C ARG A 77 -1.83 -7.58 -9.16
N GLY A 78 -1.27 -6.46 -8.70
CA GLY A 78 -0.36 -5.64 -9.50
C GLY A 78 -1.06 -4.85 -10.61
N GLU A 79 -2.39 -4.72 -10.52
CA GLU A 79 -3.25 -4.00 -11.44
C GLU A 79 -3.62 -2.62 -10.85
N GLY A 80 -4.15 -1.72 -11.67
CA GLY A 80 -4.65 -0.41 -11.22
C GLY A 80 -3.71 0.77 -11.50
N GLN A 81 -4.07 1.95 -11.01
CA GLN A 81 -3.37 3.18 -11.32
C GLN A 81 -2.05 3.27 -10.53
N ARG A 82 -0.96 2.88 -11.20
CA ARG A 82 0.38 2.74 -10.64
C ARG A 82 1.30 3.89 -11.04
N GLU A 83 1.94 4.51 -10.05
CA GLU A 83 3.07 5.41 -10.24
C GLU A 83 4.36 4.62 -9.98
N ALA A 84 5.16 4.39 -11.02
CA ALA A 84 6.46 3.75 -10.88
C ALA A 84 7.44 4.74 -10.23
N LEU A 85 8.14 4.31 -9.18
CA LEU A 85 9.17 5.14 -8.58
C LEU A 85 10.45 5.07 -9.43
N PRO A 86 11.18 6.19 -9.59
CA PRO A 86 12.42 6.20 -10.35
C PRO A 86 13.41 5.19 -9.76
N LYS A 87 13.87 4.24 -10.59
CA LYS A 87 14.77 3.15 -10.18
C LYS A 87 16.09 3.64 -9.60
N HIS A 88 16.52 4.84 -10.02
CA HIS A 88 17.63 5.59 -9.44
C HIS A 88 17.37 7.07 -9.74
N GLY A 89 16.98 7.82 -8.73
CA GLY A 89 16.92 9.27 -8.79
C GLY A 89 17.39 9.82 -7.46
N ARG A 90 18.65 10.26 -7.42
CA ARG A 90 19.21 11.13 -6.37
C ARG A 90 18.12 12.05 -5.84
N ALA A 91 18.05 12.21 -4.52
CA ALA A 91 17.57 13.46 -3.96
C ALA A 91 18.41 14.57 -4.61
N LEU A 92 17.85 15.25 -5.61
CA LEU A 92 18.31 16.56 -6.00
C LEU A 92 17.94 17.46 -4.82
N TYR A 93 18.82 17.52 -3.82
CA TYR A 93 18.95 18.70 -3.00
C TYR A 93 19.32 19.85 -3.94
N HIS A 94 18.35 20.69 -4.24
CA HIS A 94 18.49 22.03 -4.81
C HIS A 94 17.37 22.86 -4.16
N SER A 95 17.58 24.00 -3.52
CA SER A 95 18.75 24.80 -3.15
C SER A 95 18.34 25.66 -1.96
#